data_AF-A0AAQ0HEE9-F1
#
_entry.id   AF-A0AAQ0HEE9-F1
#
_cell.length_a   1.000
_cell.length_b   1.000
_cell.length_c   1.000
_cell.angle_alpha   90.00
_cell.angle_beta   90.00
_cell.angle_gamma   90.00
#
_symmetry.space_group_name_H-M   'P 1'
#
loop_
_entity.id
_entity.type
_entity.pdbx_description
1 polymer ?
#
loop_
_entity_poly.entity_id
_entity_poly.type
_entity_poly.pdbx_seq_one_letter_code
_entity_poly.pdbx_strand_id
1 'polypeptide(L)' 'MTEVGFIGIGAMGRPMAMRLIRGGYDLVAFDIRKSAVEALAA' A
#
# COMPACT_ATOMS: atom_id res chain seq x y z
N MET A 1 16.96 -3.38 -2.15
CA MET A 1 15.54 -3.31 -1.73
C MET A 1 15.20 -1.83 -1.69
N THR A 2 14.24 -1.39 -2.51
CA THR A 2 13.87 0.04 -2.59
C THR A 2 12.63 0.26 -1.73
N GLU A 3 12.72 1.19 -0.78
CA GLU A 3 11.61 1.58 0.07
C GLU A 3 10.73 2.62 -0.66
N VAL A 4 9.41 2.45 -0.59
CA VAL A 4 8.42 3.30 -1.23
C VAL A 4 7.39 3.76 -0.18
N GLY A 5 7.28 5.07 -0.01
CA GLY A 5 6.20 5.68 0.75
C GLY A 5 4.94 5.84 -0.10
N PHE A 6 3.77 5.45 0.41
CA PHE A 6 2.51 5.52 -0.33
C PHE A 6 1.35 6.02 0.56
N ILE A 7 0.75 7.15 0.19
CA ILE A 7 -0.35 7.79 0.94
C ILE A 7 -1.64 7.67 0.14
N GLY A 8 -2.67 7.08 0.75
CA GLY A 8 -4.01 6.93 0.20
C GLY A 8 -4.25 5.54 -0.43
N ILE A 9 -4.90 4.65 0.32
CA ILE A 9 -5.23 3.27 -0.06
C ILE A 9 -6.73 3.16 -0.41
N GLY A 10 -7.24 4.14 -1.15
CA GLY A 10 -8.60 4.12 -1.68
C GLY A 10 -8.80 3.10 -2.82
N ALA A 11 -9.91 3.23 -3.55
CA ALA A 11 -10.24 2.34 -4.67
C ALA A 11 -9.13 2.24 -5.74
N MET A 12 -8.44 3.35 -6.01
CA MET A 12 -7.30 3.40 -6.94
C MET A 12 -5.97 3.04 -6.26
N GLY A 13 -5.75 3.50 -5.03
CA GLY A 13 -4.47 3.31 -4.33
C GLY A 13 -4.20 1.87 -3.94
N ARG A 14 -5.23 1.12 -3.55
CA ARG A 14 -5.10 -0.29 -3.16
C ARG A 14 -4.48 -1.18 -4.25
N PRO A 15 -5.00 -1.23 -5.50
CA PRO A 15 -4.36 -2.04 -6.54
C PRO A 15 -2.93 -1.57 -6.90
N MET A 16 -2.61 -0.28 -6.71
CA MET A 16 -1.26 0.24 -6.92
C MET A 16 -0.29 -0.23 -5.83
N ALA A 17 -0.66 -0.08 -4.56
CA ALA A 17 0.10 -0.58 -3.42
C ALA A 17 0.37 -2.10 -3.53
N MET A 18 -0.64 -2.88 -3.91
CA MET A 18 -0.48 -4.32 -4.14
C MET A 18 0.49 -4.65 -5.28
N ARG A 19 0.53 -3.85 -6.35
CA ARG A 19 1.53 -4.03 -7.43
C ARG A 19 2.95 -3.74 -6.95
N LEU A 20 3.14 -2.72 -6.12
CA LEU A 20 4.45 -2.41 -5.53
C LEU A 20 4.94 -3.55 -4.63
N ILE A 21 4.08 -4.05 -3.75
CA ILE A 21 4.39 -5.22 -2.89
C ILE A 21 4.77 -6.43 -3.75
N ARG A 22 3.94 -6.77 -4.75
CA ARG A 22 4.21 -7.90 -5.67
C ARG A 22 5.46 -7.70 -6.53
N GLY A 23 5.87 -6.45 -6.75
CA GLY A 23 7.10 -6.10 -7.44
C GLY A 23 8.36 -6.22 -6.59
N GLY A 24 8.24 -6.60 -5.31
CA GLY A 24 9.38 -6.75 -4.39
C GLY A 24 9.88 -5.44 -3.78
N TYR A 25 9.06 -4.39 -3.81
CA TYR A 25 9.36 -3.14 -3.11
C TYR A 25 8.97 -3.25 -1.64
N ASP A 26 9.75 -2.59 -0.77
CA ASP A 26 9.38 -2.42 0.63
C ASP A 26 8.41 -1.23 0.73
N LEU A 27 7.18 -1.44 1.19
CA LEU A 27 6.11 -0.45 1.12
C LEU A 27 5.75 0.06 2.50
N VAL A 28 5.92 1.38 2.71
CA VAL A 28 5.40 2.10 3.87
C VAL A 28 4.10 2.80 3.45
N ALA A 29 2.95 2.27 3.87
CA ALA A 29 1.64 2.77 3.47
C ALA A 29 0.91 3.53 4.59
N PHE A 30 0.18 4.58 4.23
CA PHE A 30 -0.69 5.33 5.13
C PHE A 30 -2.04 5.66 4.49
N ASP A 31 -3.12 5.53 5.25
CA ASP A 31 -4.45 6.06 4.91
C ASP A 31 -5.12 6.52 6.21
N ILE A 32 -5.98 7.54 6.12
CA ILE A 32 -6.76 8.02 7.26
C ILE A 32 -7.72 6.94 7.78
N ARG A 33 -8.18 6.05 6.90
CA ARG A 33 -8.98 4.87 7.25
C ARG A 33 -8.03 3.71 7.50
N LYS A 34 -7.86 3.33 8.77
CA LYS A 34 -7.02 2.20 9.17
C LYS A 34 -7.36 0.90 8.44
N SER A 35 -8.65 0.65 8.20
CA SER A 35 -9.14 -0.52 7.44
C SER A 35 -8.58 -0.62 6.02
N ALA A 36 -8.22 0.51 5.39
CA ALA A 36 -7.63 0.50 4.07
C ALA A 36 -6.19 -0.03 4.09
N VAL A 37 -5.42 0.28 5.13
CA VAL A 37 -4.06 -0.25 5.34
C VAL A 37 -4.11 -1.72 5.75
N GLU A 38 -5.03 -2.09 6.66
CA GLU A 38 -5.24 -3.48 7.07
C GLU A 38 -5.57 -4.39 5.89
N ALA A 39 -6.32 -3.90 4.90
CA ALA A 39 -6.67 -4.62 3.69
C ALA A 39 -5.49 -4.88 2.71
N LEU A 40 -4.29 -4.38 3.00
CA LEU A 40 -3.04 -4.71 2.30
C LEU A 40 -2.23 -5.82 3.01
N ALA A 41 -2.48 -6.06 4.30
CA ALA A 41 -1.75 -7.04 5.10
C ALA A 41 -2.41 -8.43 5.15
N ALA A 42 -3.61 -8.57 4.55
CA ALA A 42 -4.36 -9.81 4.42
C ALA A 42 -4.17 -10.44 3.04
#